data_AF-A0A7U9THV3-F1
#
_entry.id   AF-A0A7U9THV3-F1
#
_cell.length_a   1.000
_cell.length_b   1.000
_cell.length_c   1.000
_cell.angle_alpha   90.00
_cell.angle_beta   90.00
_cell.angle_gamma   90.00
#
_symmetry.space_group_name_H-M   'P 1'
#
loop_
_entity.id
_entity.type
_entity.pdbx_description
1 polymer ?
#
loop_
_entity_poly.entity_id
_entity_poly.type
_entity_poly.pdbx_seq_one_letter_code
_entity_poly.pdbx_strand_id
1 'polypeptide(L)'
;MSFEYSSYWIQLVGNALVFALFGVIVLSWGIIVHMFPNRFTLKKSKITPFRRNRKLHLYWSIISFLLLCMISIRHMNMDLLFEKESDSRNVNGVITNIEPANSDFKLYKDGSRVFPDYITINNISYYIMDIGEFEVGDQVNITYLPKSKIILSIYETNDET
;
A
#
# COMPACT_ATOMS: atom_id res chain seq x y z
N MET A 1 17.94 5.80 -12.96
CA MET A 1 16.61 5.15 -13.10
C MET A 1 15.50 6.03 -12.54
N SER A 2 14.27 5.83 -13.02
CA SER A 2 13.06 6.55 -12.58
C SER A 2 11.92 5.58 -12.33
N PHE A 3 11.00 5.98 -11.46
CA PHE A 3 9.85 5.23 -11.02
C PHE A 3 8.59 6.07 -11.21
N GLU A 4 7.55 5.48 -11.78
CA GLU A 4 6.29 6.19 -11.94
C GLU A 4 5.62 6.41 -10.58
N TYR A 5 5.26 7.66 -10.28
CA TYR A 5 4.49 8.00 -9.07
C TYR A 5 3.19 7.17 -8.96
N SER A 6 2.52 6.94 -10.09
CA SER A 6 1.31 6.10 -10.20
C SER A 6 1.52 4.70 -9.63
N SER A 7 2.70 4.11 -9.85
CA SER A 7 3.04 2.77 -9.37
C SER A 7 3.11 2.72 -7.85
N TYR A 8 3.76 3.70 -7.22
CA TYR A 8 3.75 3.82 -5.77
C TYR A 8 2.34 4.08 -5.24
N TRP A 9 1.61 5.01 -5.84
CA TRP A 9 0.27 5.37 -5.38
C TRP A 9 -0.70 4.18 -5.46
N ILE A 10 -0.74 3.45 -6.57
CA ILE A 10 -1.61 2.28 -6.72
C ILE A 10 -1.24 1.19 -5.71
N GLN A 11 0.06 0.89 -5.57
CA GLN A 11 0.50 -0.25 -4.76
C GLN A 11 0.44 0.03 -3.26
N LEU A 12 0.80 1.23 -2.82
CA LEU A 12 0.86 1.62 -1.41
C LEU A 12 -0.39 2.31 -0.88
N VAL A 13 -1.25 2.86 -1.76
CA VAL A 13 -2.47 3.58 -1.35
C VAL A 13 -3.71 2.97 -2.00
N GLY A 14 -3.72 2.85 -3.33
CA GLY A 14 -4.87 2.37 -4.10
C GLY A 14 -5.36 0.98 -3.66
N ASN A 15 -4.46 0.01 -3.56
CA ASN A 15 -4.78 -1.35 -3.12
C ASN A 15 -5.38 -1.37 -1.70
N ALA A 16 -4.79 -0.61 -0.78
CA ALA A 16 -5.30 -0.48 0.58
C ALA A 16 -6.73 0.08 0.58
N LEU A 17 -6.98 1.17 -0.15
CA LEU A 17 -8.31 1.77 -0.29
C LEU A 17 -9.34 0.79 -0.87
N VAL A 18 -8.95 -0.02 -1.87
CA VAL A 18 -9.82 -1.06 -2.44
C VAL A 18 -10.21 -2.09 -1.37
N PHE A 19 -9.26 -2.56 -0.56
CA PHE A 19 -9.57 -3.50 0.54
C PHE A 19 -10.46 -2.86 1.62
N ALA A 20 -10.24 -1.60 1.96
CA ALA A 20 -11.11 -0.87 2.89
C ALA A 20 -12.55 -0.75 2.36
N LEU A 21 -12.71 -0.37 1.08
CA LEU A 21 -14.01 -0.29 0.42
C LEU A 21 -14.72 -1.64 0.38
N PHE A 22 -13.98 -2.71 0.05
CA PHE A 22 -14.53 -4.06 0.07
C PHE A 22 -15.01 -4.45 1.48
N GLY A 23 -14.27 -4.09 2.53
CA GLY A 23 -14.71 -4.27 3.91
C GLY A 23 -16.03 -3.55 4.21
N VAL A 24 -16.17 -2.30 3.78
CA VAL A 24 -17.42 -1.52 3.96
C VAL A 24 -18.60 -2.19 3.25
N ILE A 25 -18.39 -2.75 2.05
CA ILE A 25 -19.42 -3.50 1.32
C ILE A 25 -19.85 -4.74 2.11
N VAL A 26 -18.90 -5.53 2.62
CA VAL A 26 -19.17 -6.74 3.42
C VAL A 26 -19.96 -6.41 4.69
N LEU A 27 -19.59 -5.33 5.38
CA LEU A 27 -20.31 -4.88 6.58
C LEU A 27 -21.73 -4.41 6.23
N SER A 28 -21.85 -3.59 5.19
CA SER A 28 -23.14 -3.05 4.73
C SER A 28 -24.10 -4.18 4.34
N TRP A 29 -23.59 -5.20 3.66
CA TRP A 29 -24.36 -6.41 3.34
C TRP A 29 -24.84 -7.14 4.60
N GLY A 30 -23.95 -7.34 5.58
CA GLY A 30 -24.32 -7.94 6.86
C GLY A 30 -25.42 -7.18 7.59
N ILE A 31 -25.36 -5.84 7.58
CA ILE A 31 -26.38 -4.96 8.17
C ILE A 31 -27.71 -5.10 7.42
N ILE A 32 -27.70 -5.04 6.08
CA ILE A 32 -28.91 -5.16 5.24
C ILE A 32 -29.60 -6.51 5.48
N VAL A 33 -28.86 -7.61 5.49
CA VAL A 33 -29.38 -8.95 5.78
C VAL A 33 -29.95 -9.03 7.20
N HIS A 34 -29.33 -8.33 8.16
CA HIS A 34 -29.84 -8.26 9.53
C HIS A 34 -31.16 -7.48 9.64
N MET A 35 -31.25 -6.32 8.99
CA MET A 35 -32.39 -5.40 9.09
C MET A 35 -33.61 -5.83 8.26
N PHE A 36 -33.40 -6.52 7.13
CA PHE A 36 -34.48 -6.89 6.20
C PHE A 36 -34.68 -8.41 6.05
N PRO A 37 -34.95 -9.16 7.13
CA PRO A 37 -34.99 -10.62 7.11
C PRO A 37 -36.08 -11.19 6.17
N ASN A 38 -37.18 -10.46 6.00
CA ASN A 38 -38.34 -10.90 5.21
C ASN A 38 -38.14 -10.74 3.69
N ARG A 39 -37.12 -9.99 3.25
CA ARG A 39 -36.80 -9.79 1.83
C ARG A 39 -35.80 -10.81 1.30
N PHE A 40 -34.93 -11.33 2.16
CA PHE A 40 -33.89 -12.30 1.82
C PHE A 40 -34.23 -13.74 2.25
N THR A 41 -35.42 -13.94 2.83
CA THR A 41 -35.93 -15.28 3.10
C THR A 41 -36.50 -15.84 1.81
N LEU A 42 -35.78 -16.78 1.20
CA LEU A 42 -36.32 -17.65 0.15
C LEU A 42 -37.58 -18.32 0.70
N LYS A 43 -38.76 -17.85 0.25
CA LYS A 43 -40.06 -18.48 0.47
C LYS A 43 -39.93 -19.95 0.03
N LYS A 44 -39.95 -20.88 0.99
CA LYS A 44 -39.93 -22.36 0.80
C LYS A 44 -38.56 -23.05 0.59
N SER A 45 -37.59 -22.84 1.48
CA SER A 45 -36.62 -23.92 1.74
C SER A 45 -36.64 -24.28 3.22
N LYS A 46 -37.00 -25.53 3.54
CA LYS A 46 -36.88 -26.13 4.87
C LYS A 46 -35.41 -26.29 5.31
N ILE A 47 -34.44 -25.85 4.51
CA ILE A 47 -33.00 -26.10 4.67
C ILE A 47 -32.17 -24.87 4.28
N THR A 48 -32.40 -23.71 4.89
CA THR A 48 -31.42 -22.62 4.78
C THR A 48 -30.84 -22.27 6.15
N PRO A 49 -29.58 -22.64 6.45
CA PRO A 49 -28.90 -22.32 7.72
C PRO A 49 -28.80 -20.81 7.98
N PHE A 50 -28.99 -20.00 6.93
CA PHE A 50 -29.07 -18.54 6.97
C PHE A 50 -30.14 -17.99 7.93
N ARG A 51 -31.26 -18.70 8.11
CA ARG A 51 -32.37 -18.19 8.93
C ARG A 51 -32.12 -18.36 10.44
N ARG A 52 -31.34 -19.38 10.83
CA ARG A 52 -31.16 -19.76 12.25
C ARG A 52 -30.11 -18.90 12.96
N ASN A 53 -29.13 -18.35 12.24
CA ASN A 53 -27.98 -17.67 12.84
C ASN A 53 -27.71 -16.27 12.24
N ARG A 54 -28.74 -15.43 12.04
CA ARG A 54 -28.58 -14.06 11.51
C ARG A 54 -27.63 -13.18 12.32
N LYS A 55 -27.60 -13.37 13.64
CA LYS A 55 -26.62 -12.71 14.53
C LYS A 55 -25.19 -13.15 14.20
N LEU A 56 -24.98 -14.45 13.97
CA LEU A 56 -23.68 -15.00 13.58
C LEU A 56 -23.21 -14.40 12.25
N HIS A 57 -24.09 -14.25 11.26
CA HIS A 57 -23.74 -13.61 9.99
C HIS A 57 -23.29 -12.15 10.18
N LEU A 58 -24.00 -11.38 11.01
CA LEU A 58 -23.58 -10.01 11.33
C LEU A 58 -22.21 -9.99 12.03
N TYR A 59 -21.99 -10.87 13.00
CA TYR A 59 -20.68 -10.99 13.67
C TYR A 59 -19.57 -11.36 12.68
N TRP A 60 -19.81 -12.29 11.75
CA TRP A 60 -18.86 -12.60 10.69
C TRP A 60 -18.57 -11.39 9.80
N SER A 61 -19.59 -10.64 9.38
CA SER A 61 -19.39 -9.42 8.59
C SER A 61 -18.56 -8.37 9.32
N ILE A 62 -18.78 -8.20 10.64
CA ILE A 62 -18.00 -7.29 11.49
C ILE A 62 -16.54 -7.77 11.59
N ILE A 63 -16.31 -9.05 11.85
CA ILE A 63 -14.96 -9.63 11.94
C ILE A 63 -14.23 -9.48 10.61
N SER A 64 -14.89 -9.81 9.49
CA SER A 64 -14.32 -9.65 8.15
C SER A 64 -13.99 -8.18 7.85
N PHE A 65 -14.86 -7.23 8.21
CA PHE A 65 -14.60 -5.81 8.07
C PHE A 65 -13.36 -5.38 8.87
N LEU A 66 -13.29 -5.77 10.15
CA LEU A 66 -12.15 -5.43 11.01
C LEU A 66 -10.83 -5.99 10.46
N LEU A 67 -10.84 -7.25 9.98
CA LEU A 67 -9.66 -7.86 9.34
C LEU A 67 -9.25 -7.11 8.07
N LEU A 68 -10.19 -6.78 7.20
CA LEU A 68 -9.92 -6.04 5.96
C LEU A 68 -9.39 -4.62 6.24
N CYS A 69 -9.93 -3.94 7.26
CA CYS A 69 -9.43 -2.64 7.69
C CYS A 69 -8.04 -2.71 8.31
N MET A 70 -7.76 -3.71 9.15
CA MET A 70 -6.41 -3.89 9.72
C MET A 70 -5.37 -4.12 8.62
N ILE A 71 -5.67 -4.97 7.64
CA ILE A 71 -4.80 -5.19 6.48
C ILE A 71 -4.63 -3.87 5.72
N SER A 72 -5.72 -3.19 5.38
CA SER A 72 -5.65 -1.91 4.66
C SER A 72 -4.79 -0.86 5.38
N ILE A 73 -5.00 -0.64 6.68
CA ILE A 73 -4.29 0.42 7.43
C ILE A 73 -2.82 0.08 7.57
N ARG A 74 -2.47 -1.19 7.83
CA ARG A 74 -1.07 -1.62 7.97
C ARG A 74 -0.25 -1.37 6.70
N HIS A 75 -0.89 -1.42 5.54
CA HIS A 75 -0.20 -1.32 4.25
C HIS A 75 -0.28 0.06 3.61
N MET A 76 -1.13 0.94 4.16
CA MET A 76 -1.33 2.25 3.59
C MET A 76 -0.20 3.21 3.99
N ASN A 77 0.55 3.71 3.00
CA ASN A 77 1.44 4.84 3.23
C ASN A 77 0.58 6.12 3.35
N MET A 78 0.30 6.52 4.58
CA MET A 78 -0.57 7.67 4.89
C MET A 78 0.01 8.99 4.38
N ASP A 79 1.33 9.14 4.37
CA ASP A 79 1.99 10.36 3.92
C ASP A 79 1.80 10.55 2.41
N LEU A 80 1.87 9.46 1.64
CA LEU A 80 1.66 9.47 0.20
C LEU A 80 0.23 9.87 -0.21
N LEU A 81 -0.76 9.70 0.67
CA LEU A 81 -2.14 10.14 0.42
C LEU A 81 -2.24 11.66 0.24
N PHE A 82 -1.36 12.42 0.91
CA PHE A 82 -1.40 13.89 0.97
C PHE A 82 -0.22 14.55 0.24
N GLU A 83 0.38 13.82 -0.69
CA GLU A 83 1.60 14.23 -1.37
C GLU A 83 1.46 13.98 -2.88
N LYS A 84 1.81 14.99 -3.67
CA LYS A 84 1.73 14.93 -5.13
C LYS A 84 3.11 14.80 -5.73
N GLU A 85 3.19 14.27 -6.94
CA GLU A 85 4.45 14.20 -7.71
C GLU A 85 5.10 15.59 -7.89
N SER A 86 4.28 16.64 -8.02
CA SER A 86 4.74 18.03 -8.11
C SER A 86 5.45 18.55 -6.85
N ASP A 87 5.29 17.86 -5.71
CA ASP A 87 5.91 18.25 -4.44
C ASP A 87 7.32 17.67 -4.29
N SER A 88 7.81 16.98 -5.34
CA SER A 88 9.11 16.32 -5.35
C SER A 88 10.27 17.32 -5.21
N ARG A 89 11.34 16.85 -4.57
CA ARG A 89 12.57 17.59 -4.32
C ARG A 89 13.76 16.79 -4.78
N ASN A 90 14.85 17.50 -5.09
CA ASN A 90 16.11 16.87 -5.43
C ASN A 90 17.09 16.97 -4.24
N VAL A 91 17.88 15.92 -4.05
CA VAL A 91 19.03 15.94 -3.14
C VAL A 91 20.17 15.16 -3.75
N ASN A 92 21.37 15.74 -3.68
CA ASN A 92 22.61 15.08 -4.03
C ASN A 92 23.30 14.62 -2.73
N GLY A 93 23.86 13.42 -2.75
CA GLY A 93 24.74 12.94 -1.71
C GLY A 93 25.28 11.55 -2.01
N VAL A 94 25.99 11.00 -1.04
CA VAL A 94 26.56 9.66 -1.12
C VAL A 94 25.65 8.68 -0.39
N ILE A 95 25.45 7.49 -0.98
CA ILE A 95 24.76 6.40 -0.32
C ILE A 95 25.66 5.87 0.82
N THR A 96 25.21 6.00 2.06
CA THR A 96 25.96 5.55 3.24
C THR A 96 25.48 4.22 3.81
N ASN A 97 24.24 3.83 3.51
CA ASN A 97 23.67 2.56 3.96
C ASN A 97 22.57 2.10 2.98
N ILE A 98 22.44 0.79 2.80
CA ILE A 98 21.36 0.13 2.09
C ILE A 98 20.84 -0.99 2.98
N GLU A 99 19.56 -0.97 3.29
CA GLU A 99 18.93 -1.94 4.18
C GLU A 99 17.57 -2.37 3.61
N PRO A 100 17.23 -3.67 3.66
CA PRO A 100 16.00 -4.16 3.08
C PRO A 100 14.80 -3.56 3.79
N ALA A 101 13.86 -3.01 3.01
CA ALA A 101 12.60 -2.60 3.58
C ALA A 101 11.81 -3.87 3.91
N ASN A 102 11.52 -4.08 5.21
CA ASN A 102 10.60 -5.12 5.66
C ASN A 102 9.16 -4.75 5.24
N SER A 103 8.90 -4.82 3.94
CA SER A 103 7.58 -4.71 3.35
C SER A 103 6.97 -6.09 3.26
N ASP A 104 5.90 -6.32 4.01
CA ASP A 104 5.07 -7.52 3.88
C ASP A 104 4.41 -7.62 2.48
N PHE A 105 4.43 -6.54 1.69
CA PHE A 105 3.82 -6.48 0.37
C PHE A 105 4.82 -6.64 -0.77
N LYS A 106 4.39 -7.43 -1.75
CA LYS A 106 5.08 -7.62 -3.03
C LYS A 106 4.86 -6.36 -3.86
N LEU A 107 5.92 -5.58 -4.05
CA LEU A 107 5.92 -4.56 -5.07
C LEU A 107 6.23 -5.19 -6.42
N TYR A 108 5.70 -4.59 -7.48
CA TYR A 108 5.95 -4.98 -8.86
C TYR A 108 6.43 -3.79 -9.67
N LYS A 109 7.47 -4.04 -10.49
CA LYS A 109 8.00 -3.14 -11.50
C LYS A 109 8.11 -3.94 -12.79
N ASP A 110 7.53 -3.42 -13.88
CA ASP A 110 7.52 -4.08 -15.19
C ASP A 110 7.04 -5.55 -15.17
N GLY A 111 6.02 -5.83 -14.33
CA GLY A 111 5.45 -7.17 -14.15
C GLY A 111 6.29 -8.12 -13.30
N SER A 112 7.50 -7.73 -12.88
CA SER A 112 8.39 -8.51 -12.04
C SER A 112 8.29 -8.08 -10.58
N ARG A 113 8.38 -9.05 -9.67
CA ARG A 113 8.41 -8.75 -8.23
C ARG A 113 9.73 -8.08 -7.87
N VAL A 114 9.64 -6.97 -7.16
CA VAL A 114 10.80 -6.24 -6.62
C VAL A 114 10.77 -6.25 -5.10
N PHE A 115 11.96 -6.14 -4.51
CA PHE A 115 12.17 -6.06 -3.07
C PHE A 115 12.58 -4.62 -2.76
N PRO A 116 11.73 -3.84 -2.08
CA PRO A 116 12.07 -2.48 -1.75
C PRO A 116 13.19 -2.42 -0.71
N ASP A 117 13.96 -1.35 -0.78
CA ASP A 117 15.06 -1.07 0.12
C ASP A 117 14.89 0.33 0.73
N TYR A 118 15.59 0.55 1.84
CA TYR A 118 15.85 1.84 2.41
C TYR A 118 17.30 2.22 2.12
N ILE A 119 17.50 3.39 1.50
CA ILE A 119 18.84 3.96 1.29
C ILE A 119 19.04 5.17 2.18
N THR A 120 20.23 5.29 2.76
CA THR A 120 20.60 6.45 3.56
C THR A 120 21.48 7.39 2.76
N ILE A 121 21.04 8.63 2.58
CA ILE A 121 21.80 9.71 1.94
C ILE A 121 21.75 10.93 2.88
N ASN A 122 22.89 11.55 3.17
CA ASN A 122 22.99 12.70 4.09
C ASN A 122 22.30 12.46 5.45
N ASN A 123 22.47 11.27 6.03
CA ASN A 123 21.83 10.81 7.28
C ASN A 123 20.28 10.75 7.25
N ILE A 124 19.68 10.76 6.07
CA ILE A 124 18.23 10.60 5.89
C ILE A 124 17.97 9.28 5.17
N SER A 125 17.11 8.45 5.75
CA SER A 125 16.65 7.19 5.14
C SER A 125 15.49 7.46 4.18
N TYR A 126 15.61 6.96 2.96
CA TYR A 126 14.67 7.10 1.86
C TYR A 126 14.21 5.72 1.39
N TYR A 127 12.93 5.60 1.05
CA TYR A 127 12.33 4.38 0.54
C TYR A 127 12.47 4.29 -0.98
N ILE A 128 12.96 3.18 -1.49
CA ILE A 128 13.07 2.93 -2.93
C ILE A 128 12.49 1.56 -3.29
N MET A 129 11.75 1.53 -4.39
CA MET A 129 11.09 0.31 -4.88
C MET A 129 12.09 -0.76 -5.36
N ASP A 130 13.21 -0.31 -5.91
CA ASP A 130 14.26 -1.16 -6.50
C ASP A 130 15.56 -0.35 -6.50
N ILE A 131 16.61 -0.88 -5.89
CA ILE A 131 17.94 -0.26 -5.84
C ILE A 131 18.71 -0.44 -7.15
N GLY A 132 18.35 -1.41 -8.00
CA GLY A 132 19.12 -1.70 -9.22
C GLY A 132 20.57 -2.06 -8.92
N GLU A 133 21.51 -1.36 -9.54
CA GLU A 133 22.96 -1.61 -9.44
C GLU A 133 23.67 -0.62 -8.50
N PHE A 134 22.95 0.27 -7.80
CA PHE A 134 23.57 1.23 -6.90
C PHE A 134 24.08 0.57 -5.62
N GLU A 135 25.29 0.95 -5.20
CA GLU A 135 25.98 0.43 -4.03
C GLU A 135 26.30 1.53 -2.99
N VAL A 136 26.70 1.10 -1.79
CA VAL A 136 27.18 2.02 -0.75
C VAL A 136 28.48 2.65 -1.21
N GLY A 137 28.55 3.98 -1.21
CA GLY A 137 29.67 4.77 -1.71
C GLY A 137 29.36 5.54 -2.99
N ASP A 138 28.29 5.20 -3.70
CA ASP A 138 27.91 5.88 -4.94
C ASP A 138 27.42 7.30 -4.66
N GLN A 139 27.87 8.24 -5.50
CA GLN A 139 27.39 9.62 -5.49
C GLN A 139 26.19 9.75 -6.39
N VAL A 140 25.05 10.07 -5.79
CA VAL A 140 23.75 10.02 -6.47
C VAL A 140 22.99 11.32 -6.29
N ASN A 141 22.20 11.65 -7.30
CA ASN A 141 21.18 12.68 -7.20
C ASN A 141 19.82 12.00 -7.30
N ILE A 142 19.01 12.19 -6.26
CA ILE A 142 17.68 11.59 -6.15
C ILE A 142 16.61 12.65 -6.26
N THR A 143 15.53 12.33 -6.96
CA THR A 143 14.24 13.03 -6.85
C THR A 143 13.36 12.25 -5.90
N TYR A 144 12.89 12.87 -4.82
CA TYR A 144 12.13 12.20 -3.76
C TYR A 144 10.93 13.03 -3.30
N LEU A 145 9.99 12.34 -2.68
CA LEU A 145 8.81 12.92 -2.04
C LEU A 145 9.11 13.28 -0.57
N PRO A 146 8.98 14.55 -0.15
CA PRO A 146 9.50 15.01 1.14
C PRO A 146 8.85 14.42 2.39
N LYS A 147 7.55 14.10 2.39
CA LYS A 147 6.85 13.53 3.55
C LYS A 147 7.02 12.02 3.60
N SER A 148 6.66 11.33 2.51
CA SER A 148 6.73 9.86 2.42
C SER A 148 8.17 9.34 2.29
N LYS A 149 9.14 10.21 1.95
CA LYS A 149 10.55 9.90 1.69
C LYS A 149 10.75 8.86 0.58
N ILE A 150 9.80 8.77 -0.34
CA ILE A 150 9.84 7.84 -1.47
C ILE A 150 10.68 8.43 -2.60
N ILE A 151 11.58 7.62 -3.16
CA ILE A 151 12.39 7.98 -4.32
C ILE A 151 11.61 7.74 -5.61
N LEU A 152 11.48 8.81 -6.40
CA LEU A 152 10.90 8.80 -7.74
C LEU A 152 11.96 8.68 -8.82
N SER A 153 13.17 9.19 -8.60
CA SER A 153 14.28 8.96 -9.52
C SER A 153 15.62 8.97 -8.77
N ILE A 154 16.60 8.27 -9.32
CA ILE A 154 17.98 8.22 -8.82
C ILE A 154 18.92 8.06 -10.00
N TYR A 155 19.95 8.89 -10.07
CA TYR A 155 20.97 8.84 -11.11
C TYR A 155 22.33 9.11 -10.49
N GLU A 156 23.36 8.46 -11.02
CA GLU A 156 24.73 8.78 -10.66
C GLU A 156 25.03 10.23 -11.03
N THR A 157 25.68 10.92 -10.12
CA THR A 157 26.29 12.20 -10.45
C THR A 157 27.69 11.88 -10.94
N ASN A 158 27.84 11.57 -12.22
CA ASN A 158 29.16 11.54 -12.82
C ASN A 158 29.76 12.93 -12.64
N ASP A 159 30.92 13.00 -11.99
CA ASP A 159 31.79 14.16 -12.06
C ASP A 159 32.18 14.34 -13.53
N GLU A 160 31.38 15.08 -14.29
CA GLU A 160 31.82 15.63 -15.56
C GLU A 160 32.92 16.65 -15.24
N THR A 161 34.16 16.15 -15.40
CA THR A 161 35.41 16.90 -15.54
C THR A 161 35.30 18.06 -16.51
#